data_AF-A0A256ZXY9-F1
#
_entry.id   AF-A0A256ZXY9-F1
#
_cell.length_a   1.000
_cell.length_b   1.000
_cell.length_c   1.000
_cell.angle_alpha   90.00
_cell.angle_beta   90.00
_cell.angle_gamma   90.00
#
_symmetry.space_group_name_H-M   'P 1'
#
loop_
_entity.id
_entity.type
_entity.pdbx_description
1 polymer ?
#
loop_
_entity_poly.entity_id
_entity_poly.type
_entity_poly.pdbx_seq_one_letter_code
_entity_poly.pdbx_strand_id
1 'polypeptide(L)'
;MVSQVLLNLIDDLERQKTFRFLEPWRYSSKSLALVVPIVRVRYGSREYIVIDEVPGILSIRDAGTVGKVIVENSSDKHVFIRGGCILEGLTQPRALRYGILVEPGTTYTVDVVCVHATSPIRRGRELRPALYVPFMLKHVISRGSQNEVWDSIGRYALAYLNRYVPDLTEVVRSIEKVQTKIADVIEKFPLVKDQVGVIIVGTKGVEALELFDHPKSWSAIAKNAGKEFGEILVEEQEIPIFKPDSEAIKEAINVFLGKIKECRETEVFKGKNTYTKLLEGNGIVGEYTVLNNNTIHLMVTRAEKPFAKPKHYITSPARISEREEAVREYLRMARRREKPRSLTYIPTFSIKHTLPVDRRVEKTLYKVLETLKEKPLTWAEIVETLAHKVSPATISRRLKNGINQGLIAKTLRENGKPAYTLTAKGEALLEKLKEKE
;
A
#
# COMPACT_ATOMS: atom_id res chain seq x y z
N MET A 1 25.94 4.37 8.41
CA MET A 1 26.73 4.25 7.17
C MET A 1 26.13 3.14 6.35
N VAL A 2 25.93 3.38 5.06
CA VAL A 2 25.40 2.38 4.13
C VAL A 2 26.46 1.34 3.76
N SER A 3 26.03 0.19 3.23
CA SER A 3 26.92 -0.92 2.87
C SER A 3 27.84 -0.56 1.70
N GLN A 4 29.01 -1.21 1.64
CA GLN A 4 29.95 -1.02 0.52
C GLN A 4 29.33 -1.37 -0.83
N VAL A 5 28.43 -2.36 -0.87
CA VAL A 5 27.71 -2.77 -2.09
C VAL A 5 26.86 -1.62 -2.62
N LEU A 6 26.12 -0.93 -1.74
CA LEU A 6 25.33 0.24 -2.14
C LEU A 6 26.23 1.42 -2.50
N LEU A 7 27.28 1.70 -1.73
CA LEU A 7 28.23 2.79 -2.04
C LEU A 7 28.83 2.63 -3.44
N ASN A 8 29.22 1.42 -3.82
CA ASN A 8 29.76 1.15 -5.16
C ASN A 8 28.75 1.50 -6.27
N LEU A 9 27.46 1.20 -6.07
CA LEU A 9 26.41 1.57 -7.02
C LEU A 9 26.23 3.09 -7.09
N ILE A 10 26.16 3.78 -5.95
CA ILE A 10 25.98 5.22 -5.92
C ILE A 10 27.18 5.94 -6.57
N ASP A 11 28.41 5.50 -6.27
CA ASP A 11 29.62 6.04 -6.88
C ASP A 11 29.68 5.80 -8.40
N ASP A 12 29.14 4.67 -8.90
CA ASP A 12 29.00 4.41 -10.32
C ASP A 12 27.98 5.35 -10.97
N LEU A 13 26.83 5.59 -10.32
CA LEU A 13 25.81 6.53 -10.79
C LEU A 13 26.34 7.97 -10.86
N GLU A 14 27.00 8.46 -9.81
CA GLU A 14 27.57 9.81 -9.76
C GLU A 14 28.64 10.02 -10.84
N ARG A 15 29.56 9.05 -10.98
CA ARG A 15 30.65 9.12 -11.95
C ARG A 15 30.22 8.68 -13.35
N GLN A 16 28.99 8.15 -13.49
CA GLN A 16 28.46 7.56 -14.70
C GLN A 16 29.50 6.60 -15.34
N LYS A 17 29.99 5.57 -14.62
CA LYS A 17 31.00 4.64 -15.20
C LYS A 17 30.34 3.59 -16.08
N THR A 18 29.21 3.06 -15.65
CA THR A 18 28.40 2.06 -16.36
C THR A 18 26.97 2.51 -16.62
N PHE A 19 26.55 3.64 -16.02
CA PHE A 19 25.25 4.26 -16.23
C PHE A 19 25.35 5.58 -16.99
N ARG A 20 24.26 6.01 -17.62
CA ARG A 20 24.11 7.36 -18.18
C ARG A 20 22.72 7.90 -17.85
N PHE A 21 22.67 9.19 -17.53
CA PHE A 21 21.41 9.93 -17.47
C PHE A 21 21.13 10.51 -18.85
N LEU A 22 19.96 10.21 -19.40
CA LEU A 22 19.53 10.76 -20.69
C LEU A 22 18.84 12.11 -20.54
N GLU A 23 18.50 12.72 -21.67
CA GLU A 23 17.74 13.97 -21.69
C GLU A 23 16.41 13.84 -20.93
N PRO A 24 16.05 14.84 -20.11
CA PRO A 24 14.77 14.90 -19.42
C PRO A 24 13.57 14.79 -20.36
N TRP A 25 12.69 13.85 -20.08
CA TRP A 25 11.39 13.74 -20.71
C TRP A 25 10.32 14.46 -19.87
N ARG A 26 9.44 15.19 -20.54
CA ARG A 26 8.25 15.82 -19.93
C ARG A 26 7.00 15.37 -20.66
N TYR A 27 5.96 15.06 -19.90
CA TYR A 27 4.66 14.70 -20.46
C TYR A 27 4.07 15.85 -21.30
N SER A 28 4.14 17.08 -20.79
CA SER A 28 3.75 18.29 -21.51
C SER A 28 4.71 19.46 -21.23
N SER A 29 4.65 20.50 -22.05
CA SER A 29 5.38 21.76 -21.80
C SER A 29 4.94 22.48 -20.53
N LYS A 30 3.80 22.08 -19.94
CA LYS A 30 3.26 22.60 -18.68
C LYS A 30 3.57 21.70 -17.49
N SER A 31 4.02 20.46 -17.68
CA SER A 31 4.32 19.53 -16.58
C SER A 31 5.33 20.12 -15.59
N LEU A 32 5.01 20.11 -14.30
CA LEU A 32 5.87 20.56 -13.21
C LEU A 32 6.93 19.52 -12.81
N ALA A 33 6.77 18.29 -13.29
CA ALA A 33 7.73 17.23 -13.12
C ALA A 33 8.26 16.71 -14.46
N LEU A 34 9.43 16.08 -14.39
CA LEU A 34 10.12 15.45 -15.50
C LEU A 34 10.68 14.09 -15.09
N VAL A 35 10.94 13.27 -16.09
CA VAL A 35 11.55 11.94 -15.95
C VAL A 35 12.92 12.00 -16.60
N VAL A 36 13.96 11.63 -15.88
CA VAL A 36 15.30 11.41 -16.43
C VAL A 36 15.51 9.90 -16.58
N PRO A 37 15.50 9.35 -17.80
CA PRO A 37 15.78 7.94 -18.02
C PRO A 37 17.23 7.61 -17.63
N ILE A 38 17.41 6.49 -16.93
CA ILE A 38 18.74 5.93 -16.63
C ILE A 38 18.96 4.76 -17.59
N VAL A 39 20.03 4.79 -18.36
CA VAL A 39 20.47 3.67 -19.20
C VAL A 39 21.77 3.06 -18.68
N ARG A 40 21.99 1.78 -18.98
CA ARG A 40 23.23 1.08 -18.63
C ARG A 40 24.03 0.78 -19.90
N VAL A 41 25.25 1.30 -19.98
CA VAL A 41 26.12 1.15 -21.16
C VAL A 41 26.92 -0.15 -21.14
N ARG A 42 27.06 -0.79 -19.97
CA ARG A 42 27.74 -2.08 -19.78
C ARG A 42 26.98 -2.92 -18.76
N TYR A 43 26.49 -4.08 -19.18
CA TYR A 43 25.75 -5.02 -18.34
C TYR A 43 26.01 -6.46 -18.79
N GLY A 44 26.02 -7.39 -17.83
CA GLY A 44 26.18 -8.83 -18.08
C GLY A 44 24.83 -9.55 -18.14
N SER A 45 24.86 -10.87 -18.07
CA SER A 45 23.64 -11.66 -17.82
C SER A 45 23.14 -11.44 -16.40
N ARG A 46 21.82 -11.43 -16.22
CA ARG A 46 21.18 -11.46 -14.90
C ARG A 46 20.84 -12.89 -14.49
N GLU A 47 20.89 -13.15 -13.19
CA GLU A 47 20.64 -14.48 -12.59
C GLU A 47 19.25 -14.62 -11.95
N TYR A 48 18.34 -13.69 -12.28
CA TYR A 48 16.99 -13.62 -11.75
C TYR A 48 15.98 -13.20 -12.83
N ILE A 49 14.70 -13.41 -12.52
CA ILE A 49 13.53 -12.98 -13.30
C ILE A 49 12.69 -12.06 -12.43
N VAL A 50 12.08 -11.02 -13.00
CA VAL A 50 11.06 -10.21 -12.31
C VAL A 50 9.71 -10.89 -12.47
N ILE A 51 8.91 -10.94 -11.40
CA ILE A 51 7.61 -11.66 -11.40
C ILE A 51 6.67 -11.26 -12.54
N ASP A 52 6.73 -10.01 -13.01
CA ASP A 52 5.93 -9.49 -14.13
C ASP A 52 6.24 -10.15 -15.48
N GLU A 53 7.40 -10.81 -15.62
CA GLU A 53 7.81 -11.45 -16.88
C GLU A 53 7.15 -12.79 -17.12
N VAL A 54 6.89 -13.55 -16.05
CA VAL A 54 6.37 -14.91 -16.13
C VAL A 54 5.22 -15.07 -15.13
N PRO A 55 3.97 -14.78 -15.56
CA PRO A 55 2.79 -14.96 -14.71
C PRO A 55 2.70 -16.40 -14.19
N GLY A 56 2.48 -16.55 -12.88
CA GLY A 56 2.32 -17.86 -12.24
C GLY A 56 3.63 -18.61 -11.96
N ILE A 57 4.80 -17.99 -12.17
CA ILE A 57 6.10 -18.61 -11.83
C ILE A 57 6.26 -18.90 -10.32
N LEU A 58 5.56 -18.15 -9.47
CA LEU A 58 5.52 -18.36 -8.03
C LEU A 58 4.13 -18.79 -7.57
N SER A 59 4.09 -19.67 -6.57
CA SER A 59 2.88 -19.94 -5.81
C SER A 59 2.80 -19.00 -4.62
N ILE A 60 1.84 -18.07 -4.64
CA ILE A 60 1.63 -17.10 -3.55
C ILE A 60 0.28 -17.40 -2.90
N ARG A 61 0.28 -17.63 -1.58
CA ARG A 61 -0.90 -18.00 -0.80
C ARG A 61 -1.05 -17.12 0.42
N ASP A 62 -2.28 -16.79 0.77
CA ASP A 62 -2.57 -16.08 2.01
C ASP A 62 -2.24 -16.96 3.23
N ALA A 63 -1.46 -16.43 4.17
CA ALA A 63 -1.04 -17.17 5.36
C ALA A 63 -2.19 -17.41 6.35
N GLY A 64 -3.31 -16.69 6.21
CA GLY A 64 -4.43 -16.76 7.14
C GLY A 64 -4.30 -15.85 8.35
N THR A 65 -3.36 -14.90 8.32
CA THR A 65 -3.17 -13.89 9.37
C THR A 65 -2.98 -12.51 8.74
N VAL A 66 -3.14 -11.46 9.55
CA VAL A 66 -2.74 -10.11 9.15
C VAL A 66 -1.23 -10.09 8.87
N GLY A 67 -0.85 -9.35 7.84
CA GLY A 67 0.55 -9.02 7.56
C GLY A 67 1.45 -10.11 6.96
N LYS A 68 0.96 -11.33 6.67
CA LYS A 68 1.80 -12.41 6.12
C LYS A 68 1.20 -13.06 4.88
N VAL A 69 2.06 -13.47 3.94
CA VAL A 69 1.76 -14.40 2.85
C VAL A 69 2.85 -15.47 2.76
N ILE A 70 2.53 -16.60 2.16
CA ILE A 70 3.48 -17.67 1.86
C ILE A 70 3.81 -17.59 0.38
N VAL A 71 5.11 -17.51 0.05
CA VAL A 71 5.61 -17.45 -1.31
C VAL A 71 6.53 -18.64 -1.54
N GLU A 72 6.22 -19.44 -2.54
CA GLU A 72 6.95 -20.66 -2.91
C GLU A 72 7.46 -20.54 -4.34
N ASN A 73 8.73 -20.87 -4.55
CA ASN A 73 9.38 -20.90 -5.85
C ASN A 73 9.79 -22.32 -6.22
N SER A 74 9.01 -22.96 -7.09
CA SER A 74 9.32 -24.30 -7.61
C SER A 74 10.18 -24.27 -8.88
N SER A 75 10.58 -23.08 -9.36
CA SER A 75 11.46 -22.92 -10.52
C SER A 75 12.94 -23.05 -10.15
N ASP A 76 13.79 -23.15 -11.17
CA ASP A 76 15.25 -23.21 -11.07
C ASP A 76 15.91 -21.81 -11.03
N LYS A 77 15.13 -20.73 -11.05
CA LYS A 77 15.63 -19.34 -11.11
C LYS A 77 15.21 -18.52 -9.90
N HIS A 78 16.04 -17.54 -9.54
CA HIS A 78 15.62 -16.52 -8.57
C HIS A 78 14.49 -15.68 -9.16
N VAL A 79 13.45 -15.41 -8.36
CA VAL A 79 12.33 -14.56 -8.79
C VAL A 79 12.22 -13.34 -7.89
N PHE A 80 12.38 -12.15 -8.48
CA PHE A 80 12.25 -10.88 -7.79
C PHE A 80 10.80 -10.40 -7.78
N ILE A 81 10.29 -10.12 -6.58
CA ILE A 81 9.02 -9.43 -6.38
C ILE A 81 9.33 -8.06 -5.80
N ARG A 82 8.85 -7.01 -6.46
CA ARG A 82 9.13 -5.63 -6.07
C ARG A 82 8.29 -5.18 -4.88
N GLY A 83 8.86 -4.32 -4.02
CA GLY A 83 8.14 -3.67 -2.94
C GLY A 83 6.95 -2.85 -3.44
N GLY A 84 5.81 -3.00 -2.77
CA GLY A 84 4.55 -2.40 -3.20
C GLY A 84 3.83 -3.14 -4.33
N CYS A 85 4.26 -4.35 -4.71
CA CYS A 85 3.44 -5.24 -5.54
C CYS A 85 2.14 -5.60 -4.80
N ILE A 86 0.99 -5.30 -5.41
CA ILE A 86 -0.34 -5.62 -4.88
C ILE A 86 -0.75 -7.00 -5.40
N LEU A 87 -1.08 -7.86 -4.45
CA LEU A 87 -1.51 -9.23 -4.63
C LEU A 87 -3.03 -9.32 -4.43
N GLU A 88 -3.73 -9.90 -5.40
CA GLU A 88 -5.18 -10.09 -5.38
C GLU A 88 -5.58 -11.55 -5.59
N GLY A 89 -6.74 -11.93 -5.07
CA GLY A 89 -7.30 -13.27 -5.18
C GLY A 89 -8.64 -13.35 -4.46
N LEU A 90 -9.16 -14.56 -4.23
CA LEU A 90 -10.42 -14.76 -3.51
C LEU A 90 -10.25 -14.67 -1.97
N THR A 91 -9.45 -13.71 -1.52
CA THR A 91 -9.07 -13.40 -0.12
C THR A 91 -8.72 -11.91 -0.03
N GLN A 92 -8.32 -11.46 1.17
CA GLN A 92 -7.85 -10.11 1.47
C GLN A 92 -6.70 -9.69 0.53
N PRO A 93 -6.87 -8.63 -0.30
CA PRO A 93 -5.78 -8.06 -1.07
C PRO A 93 -4.65 -7.57 -0.17
N ARG A 94 -3.42 -7.86 -0.58
CA ARG A 94 -2.18 -7.57 0.16
C ARG A 94 -1.22 -6.74 -0.69
N ALA A 95 -0.34 -5.96 -0.06
CA ALA A 95 0.81 -5.38 -0.75
C ALA A 95 2.10 -5.80 -0.06
N LEU A 96 3.13 -6.16 -0.83
CA LEU A 96 4.47 -6.40 -0.27
C LEU A 96 5.02 -5.13 0.36
N ARG A 97 5.58 -5.25 1.57
CA ARG A 97 6.21 -4.10 2.24
C ARG A 97 7.49 -3.66 1.53
N TYR A 98 8.26 -4.64 1.08
CA TYR A 98 9.57 -4.43 0.49
C TYR A 98 9.87 -5.47 -0.59
N GLY A 99 10.86 -5.20 -1.42
CA GLY A 99 11.35 -6.12 -2.44
C GLY A 99 11.86 -7.43 -1.82
N ILE A 100 11.59 -8.55 -2.46
CA ILE A 100 12.13 -9.86 -2.06
C ILE A 100 12.65 -10.61 -3.27
N LEU A 101 13.68 -11.42 -3.05
CA LEU A 101 14.21 -12.32 -4.05
C LEU A 101 13.99 -13.77 -3.58
N VAL A 102 13.07 -14.46 -4.24
CA VAL A 102 12.67 -15.82 -3.86
C VAL A 102 13.62 -16.80 -4.55
N GLU A 103 14.44 -17.48 -3.76
CA GLU A 103 15.48 -18.41 -4.25
C GLU A 103 14.86 -19.71 -4.81
N PRO A 104 15.53 -20.39 -5.76
CA PRO A 104 15.05 -21.66 -6.31
C PRO A 104 14.77 -22.71 -5.23
N GLY A 105 13.62 -23.40 -5.34
CA GLY A 105 13.23 -24.48 -4.42
C GLY A 105 12.94 -24.03 -2.99
N THR A 106 12.76 -22.73 -2.74
CA THR A 106 12.53 -22.20 -1.39
C THR A 106 11.07 -21.78 -1.17
N THR A 107 10.69 -21.74 0.11
CA THR A 107 9.42 -21.16 0.57
C THR A 107 9.72 -20.12 1.64
N TYR A 108 9.20 -18.91 1.45
CA TYR A 108 9.31 -17.82 2.41
C TYR A 108 7.94 -17.42 2.97
N THR A 109 7.93 -17.04 4.24
CA THR A 109 6.81 -16.29 4.83
C THR A 109 7.16 -14.81 4.77
N VAL A 110 6.43 -14.06 3.95
CA VAL A 110 6.77 -12.69 3.54
C VAL A 110 5.88 -11.69 4.24
N ASP A 111 6.48 -10.56 4.67
CA ASP A 111 5.72 -9.44 5.23
C ASP A 111 4.96 -8.66 4.17
N VAL A 112 3.67 -8.47 4.45
CA VAL A 112 2.76 -7.69 3.64
C VAL A 112 1.94 -6.75 4.52
N VAL A 113 1.11 -5.93 3.89
CA VAL A 113 0.03 -5.19 4.53
C VAL A 113 -1.29 -5.48 3.84
N CYS A 114 -2.37 -5.55 4.60
CA CYS A 114 -3.72 -5.62 4.04
C CYS A 114 -4.09 -4.27 3.43
N VAL A 115 -4.48 -4.24 2.16
CA VAL A 115 -4.80 -2.97 1.47
C VAL A 115 -6.30 -2.74 1.24
N HIS A 116 -7.14 -3.58 1.86
CA HIS A 116 -8.59 -3.43 1.88
C HIS A 116 -9.10 -3.71 3.30
N ALA A 117 -9.49 -2.68 4.06
CA ALA A 117 -9.80 -2.85 5.49
C ALA A 117 -10.92 -3.88 5.80
N THR A 118 -11.91 -3.99 4.92
CA THR A 118 -13.14 -4.74 5.11
C THR A 118 -13.20 -6.09 4.40
N SER A 119 -12.14 -6.51 3.69
CA SER A 119 -12.13 -7.82 3.04
C SER A 119 -11.75 -8.93 4.04
N PRO A 120 -12.29 -10.15 3.89
CA PRO A 120 -11.95 -11.27 4.77
C PRO A 120 -10.61 -11.92 4.41
N ILE A 121 -9.90 -12.40 5.43
CA ILE A 121 -8.68 -13.21 5.27
C ILE A 121 -9.07 -14.68 5.15
N ARG A 122 -8.48 -15.39 4.18
CA ARG A 122 -8.74 -16.80 3.91
C ARG A 122 -7.45 -17.55 3.64
N ARG A 123 -7.02 -18.33 4.63
CA ARG A 123 -5.80 -19.15 4.58
C ARG A 123 -5.75 -20.03 3.34
N GLY A 124 -4.58 -20.11 2.72
CA GLY A 124 -4.28 -21.00 1.61
C GLY A 124 -4.86 -20.57 0.26
N ARG A 125 -5.66 -19.50 0.21
CA ARG A 125 -6.17 -18.98 -1.07
C ARG A 125 -5.04 -18.35 -1.86
N GLU A 126 -5.03 -18.67 -3.15
CA GLU A 126 -4.06 -18.15 -4.11
C GLU A 126 -4.22 -16.64 -4.26
N LEU A 127 -3.08 -15.99 -4.39
CA LEU A 127 -2.91 -14.57 -4.64
C LEU A 127 -2.04 -14.40 -5.88
N ARG A 128 -2.32 -13.40 -6.70
CA ARG A 128 -1.57 -13.08 -7.92
C ARG A 128 -1.20 -11.60 -7.96
N PRO A 129 -0.03 -11.24 -8.48
CA PRO A 129 0.30 -9.86 -8.80
C PRO A 129 -0.77 -9.24 -9.71
N ALA A 130 -1.27 -8.08 -9.33
CA ALA A 130 -2.36 -7.40 -10.04
C ALA A 130 -2.05 -5.95 -10.35
N LEU A 131 -1.52 -5.21 -9.36
CA LEU A 131 -1.30 -3.76 -9.42
C LEU A 131 -0.03 -3.41 -8.64
N TYR A 132 0.33 -2.14 -8.67
CA TYR A 132 1.38 -1.58 -7.83
C TYR A 132 0.86 -0.41 -7.00
N VAL A 133 1.38 -0.29 -5.80
CA VAL A 133 1.09 0.82 -4.89
C VAL A 133 1.55 2.13 -5.55
N PRO A 134 0.67 3.17 -5.64
CA PRO A 134 1.04 4.51 -6.10
C PRO A 134 2.22 5.08 -5.29
N PHE A 135 3.09 5.84 -5.93
CA PHE A 135 4.35 6.25 -5.28
C PHE A 135 4.09 7.00 -3.95
N MET A 136 3.03 7.82 -3.88
CA MET A 136 2.62 8.56 -2.67
C MET A 136 2.41 7.65 -1.45
N LEU A 137 2.01 6.40 -1.67
CA LEU A 137 1.72 5.46 -0.60
C LEU A 137 2.90 4.52 -0.29
N LYS A 138 4.00 4.56 -1.05
CA LYS A 138 5.13 3.62 -0.86
C LYS A 138 5.72 3.68 0.55
N HIS A 139 5.93 4.87 1.10
CA HIS A 139 6.47 5.03 2.45
C HIS A 139 5.57 4.40 3.53
N VAL A 140 4.25 4.62 3.45
CA VAL A 140 3.32 4.05 4.44
C VAL A 140 3.15 2.55 4.26
N ILE A 141 3.26 2.02 3.05
CA ILE A 141 3.22 0.56 2.82
C ILE A 141 4.47 -0.11 3.38
N SER A 142 5.65 0.46 3.18
CA SER A 142 6.90 -0.15 3.67
C SER A 142 6.99 -0.16 5.19
N ARG A 143 6.59 0.93 5.87
CA ARG A 143 6.82 1.11 7.32
C ARG A 143 5.58 1.28 8.17
N GLY A 144 4.46 1.67 7.59
CA GLY A 144 3.25 2.02 8.34
C GLY A 144 2.66 0.82 9.06
N SER A 145 2.02 1.12 10.19
CA SER A 145 1.16 0.15 10.86
C SER A 145 -0.06 -0.19 9.99
N GLN A 146 -0.69 -1.35 10.23
CA GLN A 146 -1.87 -1.77 9.45
C GLN A 146 -3.00 -0.72 9.44
N ASN A 147 -3.21 -0.03 10.57
CA ASN A 147 -4.21 1.03 10.67
C ASN A 147 -3.81 2.30 9.92
N GLU A 148 -2.51 2.65 9.95
CA GLU A 148 -1.98 3.80 9.24
C GLU A 148 -2.06 3.63 7.73
N VAL A 149 -1.83 2.41 7.24
CA VAL A 149 -2.03 2.04 5.84
C VAL A 149 -3.48 2.30 5.41
N TRP A 150 -4.47 1.77 6.11
CA TRP A 150 -5.89 1.98 5.75
C TRP A 150 -6.32 3.45 5.82
N ASP A 151 -5.87 4.15 6.86
CA ASP A 151 -6.15 5.58 7.02
C ASP A 151 -5.55 6.39 5.86
N SER A 152 -4.34 6.05 5.43
CA SER A 152 -3.64 6.72 4.33
C SER A 152 -4.28 6.40 2.97
N ILE A 153 -4.67 5.14 2.73
CA ILE A 153 -5.46 4.74 1.55
C ILE A 153 -6.77 5.53 1.49
N GLY A 154 -7.49 5.64 2.62
CA GLY A 154 -8.76 6.36 2.66
C GLY A 154 -8.60 7.88 2.46
N ARG A 155 -7.50 8.49 2.93
CA ARG A 155 -7.18 9.90 2.63
C ARG A 155 -6.78 10.11 1.18
N TYR A 156 -5.99 9.21 0.64
CA TYR A 156 -5.62 9.19 -0.76
C TYR A 156 -6.87 9.09 -1.66
N ALA A 157 -7.80 8.19 -1.34
CA ALA A 157 -9.11 8.11 -1.98
C ALA A 157 -9.90 9.42 -1.89
N LEU A 158 -9.89 10.08 -0.72
CA LEU A 158 -10.58 11.36 -0.55
C LEU A 158 -9.97 12.46 -1.43
N ALA A 159 -8.64 12.53 -1.52
CA ALA A 159 -7.94 13.54 -2.30
C ALA A 159 -8.25 13.43 -3.81
N TYR A 160 -8.32 12.21 -4.34
CA TYR A 160 -8.43 11.98 -5.79
C TYR A 160 -9.83 11.59 -6.27
N LEU A 161 -10.66 11.01 -5.42
CA LEU A 161 -12.01 10.53 -5.77
C LEU A 161 -13.12 11.26 -5.00
N ASN A 162 -12.78 12.19 -4.10
CA ASN A 162 -13.72 12.90 -3.22
C ASN A 162 -14.62 11.95 -2.38
N ARG A 163 -14.12 10.75 -2.07
CA ARG A 163 -14.79 9.77 -1.23
C ARG A 163 -13.80 8.94 -0.43
N TYR A 164 -14.17 8.59 0.80
CA TYR A 164 -13.32 7.75 1.66
C TYR A 164 -13.54 6.27 1.35
N VAL A 165 -12.50 5.60 0.85
CA VAL A 165 -12.51 4.17 0.51
C VAL A 165 -11.21 3.54 1.00
N PRO A 166 -11.24 2.66 2.02
CA PRO A 166 -10.04 2.00 2.52
C PRO A 166 -9.74 0.71 1.75
N ASP A 167 -9.89 0.73 0.43
CA ASP A 167 -9.55 -0.33 -0.54
C ASP A 167 -8.66 0.25 -1.64
N LEU A 168 -7.37 -0.03 -1.56
CA LEU A 168 -6.40 0.51 -2.51
C LEU A 168 -6.64 -0.02 -3.93
N THR A 169 -7.09 -1.25 -4.09
CA THR A 169 -7.30 -1.87 -5.41
C THR A 169 -8.41 -1.15 -6.16
N GLU A 170 -9.50 -0.83 -5.47
CA GLU A 170 -10.60 -0.04 -6.01
C GLU A 170 -10.15 1.39 -6.33
N VAL A 171 -9.39 2.01 -5.43
CA VAL A 171 -8.95 3.40 -5.57
C VAL A 171 -8.03 3.56 -6.77
N VAL A 172 -6.99 2.73 -6.91
CA VAL A 172 -6.06 2.77 -8.05
C VAL A 172 -6.82 2.61 -9.37
N ARG A 173 -7.68 1.59 -9.47
CA ARG A 173 -8.49 1.36 -10.68
C ARG A 173 -9.47 2.49 -10.98
N SER A 174 -9.98 3.17 -9.96
CA SER A 174 -10.91 4.30 -10.13
C SER A 174 -10.16 5.54 -10.63
N ILE A 175 -8.98 5.83 -10.09
CA ILE A 175 -8.15 6.96 -10.50
C ILE A 175 -7.76 6.80 -11.97
N GLU A 176 -7.27 5.61 -12.37
CA GLU A 176 -6.92 5.31 -13.77
C GLU A 176 -8.11 5.53 -14.73
N LYS A 177 -9.33 5.18 -14.33
CA LYS A 177 -10.53 5.35 -15.17
C LYS A 177 -11.02 6.79 -15.28
N VAL A 178 -10.86 7.58 -14.22
CA VAL A 178 -11.40 8.93 -14.14
C VAL A 178 -10.41 9.96 -14.69
N GLN A 179 -9.10 9.74 -14.57
CA GLN A 179 -8.09 10.70 -14.99
C GLN A 179 -7.47 10.34 -16.34
N THR A 180 -8.05 10.89 -17.41
CA THR A 180 -7.54 10.72 -18.78
C THR A 180 -6.07 11.14 -18.94
N LYS A 181 -5.64 12.22 -18.27
CA LYS A 181 -4.23 12.66 -18.28
C LYS A 181 -3.27 11.60 -17.71
N ILE A 182 -3.68 10.86 -16.67
CA ILE A 182 -2.83 9.79 -16.10
C ILE A 182 -2.70 8.66 -17.12
N ALA A 183 -3.79 8.28 -17.79
CA ALA A 183 -3.74 7.28 -18.85
C ALA A 183 -2.79 7.70 -19.99
N ASP A 184 -2.85 8.97 -20.41
CA ASP A 184 -1.97 9.52 -21.44
C ASP A 184 -0.49 9.54 -21.00
N VAL A 185 -0.20 9.85 -19.74
CA VAL A 185 1.17 9.78 -19.17
C VAL A 185 1.70 8.35 -19.23
N ILE A 186 0.88 7.37 -18.85
CA ILE A 186 1.27 5.95 -18.85
C ILE A 186 1.63 5.49 -20.26
N GLU A 187 0.85 5.89 -21.25
CA GLU A 187 1.07 5.54 -22.65
C GLU A 187 2.36 6.16 -23.21
N LYS A 188 2.63 7.42 -22.88
CA LYS A 188 3.78 8.17 -23.38
C LYS A 188 5.05 8.02 -22.53
N PHE A 189 4.99 7.25 -21.45
CA PHE A 189 6.10 7.11 -20.50
C PHE A 189 7.36 6.59 -21.21
N PRO A 190 8.55 7.18 -20.95
CA PRO A 190 9.74 6.88 -21.73
C PRO A 190 10.19 5.43 -21.51
N LEU A 191 10.29 4.70 -22.62
CA LEU A 191 10.92 3.40 -22.71
C LEU A 191 11.95 3.41 -23.84
N VAL A 192 13.21 3.59 -23.47
CA VAL A 192 14.33 3.65 -24.43
C VAL A 192 15.18 2.38 -24.37
N LYS A 193 16.00 2.18 -25.40
CA LYS A 193 16.96 1.07 -25.45
C LYS A 193 17.91 1.13 -24.25
N ASP A 194 18.18 -0.03 -23.66
CA ASP A 194 19.10 -0.20 -22.53
C ASP A 194 18.73 0.58 -21.26
N GLN A 195 17.47 1.05 -21.16
CA GLN A 195 16.95 1.70 -19.96
C GLN A 195 16.86 0.69 -18.82
N VAL A 196 17.33 1.11 -17.66
CA VAL A 196 17.36 0.33 -16.43
C VAL A 196 16.62 1.01 -15.28
N GLY A 197 16.21 2.26 -15.46
CA GLY A 197 15.61 3.04 -14.38
C GLY A 197 15.13 4.40 -14.82
N VAL A 198 14.64 5.14 -13.83
CA VAL A 198 14.21 6.55 -13.96
C VAL A 198 14.54 7.33 -12.70
N ILE A 199 14.72 8.63 -12.87
CA ILE A 199 14.68 9.62 -11.81
C ILE A 199 13.50 10.55 -12.09
N ILE A 200 12.64 10.75 -11.10
CA ILE A 200 11.54 11.71 -11.15
C ILE A 200 12.00 12.98 -10.47
N VAL A 201 11.98 14.10 -11.19
CA VAL A 201 12.35 15.42 -10.66
C VAL A 201 11.13 16.32 -10.71
N GLY A 202 10.76 16.87 -9.56
CA GLY A 202 9.67 17.83 -9.41
C GLY A 202 10.18 19.20 -8.98
N THR A 203 9.26 20.04 -8.52
CA THR A 203 9.54 21.42 -8.10
C THR A 203 10.43 21.51 -6.84
N LYS A 204 10.53 20.42 -6.07
CA LYS A 204 11.35 20.34 -4.85
C LYS A 204 12.68 19.62 -5.09
N GLY A 205 13.05 19.33 -6.34
CA GLY A 205 14.18 18.50 -6.73
C GLY A 205 13.77 17.05 -6.99
N VAL A 206 14.68 16.09 -6.76
CA VAL A 206 14.39 14.66 -6.99
C VAL A 206 13.31 14.16 -6.03
N GLU A 207 12.24 13.58 -6.57
CA GLU A 207 11.13 12.99 -5.83
C GLU A 207 11.28 11.47 -5.69
N ALA A 208 11.81 10.82 -6.73
CA ALA A 208 12.04 9.38 -6.73
C ALA A 208 13.21 9.00 -7.64
N LEU A 209 13.88 7.90 -7.30
CA LEU A 209 14.84 7.18 -8.12
C LEU A 209 14.46 5.70 -8.05
N GLU A 210 14.23 5.09 -9.21
CA GLU A 210 14.06 3.64 -9.32
C GLU A 210 15.04 3.10 -10.36
N LEU A 211 15.77 2.04 -9.99
CA LEU A 211 16.85 1.49 -10.79
C LEU A 211 16.89 -0.03 -10.65
N PHE A 212 17.10 -0.71 -11.77
CA PHE A 212 17.46 -2.12 -11.87
C PHE A 212 18.89 -2.27 -12.37
N ASP A 213 19.48 -3.43 -12.17
CA ASP A 213 20.79 -3.75 -12.76
C ASP A 213 20.70 -4.10 -14.26
N HIS A 214 19.56 -4.55 -14.76
CA HIS A 214 19.45 -5.09 -16.12
C HIS A 214 18.27 -4.53 -16.92
N PRO A 215 18.44 -4.16 -18.22
CA PRO A 215 17.37 -3.55 -19.01
C PRO A 215 16.10 -4.41 -19.13
N LYS A 216 16.25 -5.72 -19.31
CA LYS A 216 15.11 -6.67 -19.30
C LYS A 216 14.21 -6.54 -18.06
N SER A 217 14.81 -6.32 -16.88
CA SER A 217 14.06 -6.15 -15.63
C SER A 217 13.24 -4.85 -15.65
N TRP A 218 13.83 -3.76 -16.14
CA TRP A 218 13.12 -2.49 -16.32
C TRP A 218 12.01 -2.60 -17.38
N SER A 219 12.29 -3.21 -18.53
CA SER A 219 11.30 -3.38 -19.60
C SER A 219 10.06 -4.15 -19.14
N ALA A 220 10.22 -5.11 -18.23
CA ALA A 220 9.12 -5.87 -17.66
C ALA A 220 8.16 -5.00 -16.81
N ILE A 221 8.67 -3.92 -16.21
CA ILE A 221 7.90 -3.09 -15.27
C ILE A 221 7.63 -1.66 -15.77
N ALA A 222 8.24 -1.22 -16.88
CA ALA A 222 8.18 0.17 -17.34
C ALA A 222 6.74 0.70 -17.50
N LYS A 223 5.82 -0.12 -18.00
CA LYS A 223 4.40 0.22 -18.11
C LYS A 223 3.75 0.45 -16.73
N ASN A 224 4.13 -0.34 -15.73
CA ASN A 224 3.67 -0.20 -14.35
C ASN A 224 4.34 0.98 -13.63
N ALA A 225 5.58 1.33 -13.99
CA ALA A 225 6.26 2.52 -13.46
C ALA A 225 5.52 3.82 -13.85
N GLY A 226 5.03 3.92 -15.10
CA GLY A 226 4.19 5.05 -15.52
C GLY A 226 2.92 5.23 -14.67
N LYS A 227 2.30 4.11 -14.26
CA LYS A 227 1.13 4.11 -13.36
C LYS A 227 1.51 4.58 -11.95
N GLU A 228 2.65 4.13 -11.45
CA GLU A 228 3.13 4.46 -10.11
C GLU A 228 3.42 5.96 -9.94
N PHE A 229 4.00 6.59 -10.97
CA PHE A 229 4.40 8.01 -10.95
C PHE A 229 3.40 8.96 -11.62
N GLY A 230 2.32 8.44 -12.20
CA GLY A 230 1.39 9.22 -13.03
C GLY A 230 0.89 10.48 -12.36
N GLU A 231 0.65 10.45 -11.05
CA GLU A 231 0.13 11.58 -10.27
C GLU A 231 1.07 12.78 -10.19
N ILE A 232 2.38 12.56 -9.99
CA ILE A 232 3.37 13.65 -10.04
C ILE A 232 3.45 14.22 -11.45
N LEU A 233 3.42 13.33 -12.45
CA LEU A 233 3.73 13.69 -13.82
C LEU A 233 2.60 14.47 -14.51
N VAL A 234 1.36 14.34 -14.02
CA VAL A 234 0.21 15.13 -14.50
C VAL A 234 0.10 16.51 -13.86
N GLU A 235 0.90 16.83 -12.83
CA GLU A 235 0.89 18.18 -12.25
C GLU A 235 1.38 19.20 -13.29
N GLU A 236 0.57 20.21 -13.55
CA GLU A 236 0.83 21.22 -14.58
C GLU A 236 0.70 22.63 -14.01
N GLN A 237 1.53 23.53 -14.52
CA GLN A 237 1.37 24.97 -14.34
C GLN A 237 0.37 25.54 -15.35
N GLU A 238 -0.39 26.58 -14.98
CA GLU A 238 -1.31 27.25 -15.90
C GLU A 238 -0.56 27.88 -17.09
N ILE A 239 0.54 28.57 -16.77
CA ILE A 239 1.44 29.27 -17.70
C ILE A 239 2.83 28.64 -17.60
N PRO A 240 3.45 28.20 -18.72
CA PRO A 240 4.73 27.47 -18.74
C PRO A 240 5.95 28.38 -18.46
N ILE A 241 6.03 28.92 -17.25
CA ILE A 241 7.13 29.79 -16.79
C ILE A 241 8.37 28.98 -16.41
N PHE A 242 8.21 27.74 -15.94
CA PHE A 242 9.32 26.86 -15.59
C PHE A 242 9.82 26.07 -16.80
N LYS A 243 11.12 26.20 -17.10
CA LYS A 243 11.83 25.40 -18.10
C LYS A 243 12.89 24.52 -17.42
N PRO A 244 13.06 23.26 -17.83
CA PRO A 244 14.12 22.40 -17.33
C PRO A 244 15.50 23.00 -17.63
N ASP A 245 16.36 22.98 -16.61
CA ASP A 245 17.78 23.29 -16.73
C ASP A 245 18.56 21.99 -16.49
N SER A 246 19.23 21.50 -17.54
CA SER A 246 19.95 20.23 -17.51
C SER A 246 21.10 20.22 -16.49
N GLU A 247 21.76 21.35 -16.23
CA GLU A 247 22.84 21.41 -15.25
C GLU A 247 22.28 21.42 -13.82
N ALA A 248 21.23 22.20 -13.57
CA ALA A 248 20.53 22.18 -12.28
C ALA A 248 19.93 20.80 -11.96
N ILE A 249 19.43 20.07 -12.97
CA ILE A 249 18.93 18.70 -12.82
C ILE A 249 20.05 17.74 -12.40
N LYS A 250 21.21 17.81 -13.06
CA LYS A 250 22.39 16.99 -12.69
C LYS A 250 22.84 17.27 -11.27
N GLU A 251 22.89 18.54 -10.87
CA GLU A 251 23.22 18.94 -9.50
C GLU A 251 22.21 18.36 -8.49
N ALA A 252 20.91 18.51 -8.77
CA ALA A 252 19.85 17.96 -7.93
C ALA A 252 19.93 16.43 -7.78
N ILE A 253 20.30 15.73 -8.86
CA ILE A 253 20.55 14.28 -8.84
C ILE A 253 21.73 13.95 -7.93
N ASN A 254 22.87 14.63 -8.08
CA ASN A 254 24.06 14.37 -7.26
C ASN A 254 23.80 14.66 -5.78
N VAL A 255 23.08 15.74 -5.45
CA VAL A 255 22.64 16.03 -4.07
C VAL A 255 21.76 14.91 -3.53
N PHE A 256 20.84 14.38 -4.34
CA PHE A 256 19.98 13.26 -3.93
C PHE A 256 20.77 11.96 -3.72
N LEU A 257 21.73 11.65 -4.60
CA LEU A 257 22.62 10.50 -4.44
C LEU A 257 23.48 10.61 -3.18
N GLY A 258 23.98 11.82 -2.86
CA GLY A 258 24.68 12.10 -1.61
C GLY A 258 23.84 11.77 -0.36
N LYS A 259 22.55 12.12 -0.36
CA LYS A 259 21.63 11.77 0.74
C LYS A 259 21.51 10.27 0.96
N ILE A 260 21.60 9.46 -0.10
CA ILE A 260 21.53 7.99 0.00
C ILE A 260 22.73 7.46 0.79
N LYS A 261 23.93 8.00 0.58
CA LYS A 261 25.17 7.56 1.27
C LYS A 261 25.11 7.77 2.79
N GLU A 262 24.34 8.76 3.22
CA GLU A 262 24.18 9.12 4.63
C GLU A 262 23.01 8.39 5.31
N CYS A 263 22.26 7.57 4.56
CA CYS A 263 21.15 6.82 5.11
C CYS A 263 21.59 5.77 6.14
N ARG A 264 20.67 5.48 7.05
CA ARG A 264 20.69 4.26 7.87
C ARG A 264 20.07 3.12 7.08
N GLU A 265 20.60 1.93 7.29
CA GLU A 265 20.10 0.70 6.68
C GLU A 265 19.40 -0.17 7.73
N THR A 266 18.35 -0.87 7.32
CA THR A 266 17.72 -1.91 8.14
C THR A 266 17.44 -3.12 7.28
N GLU A 267 18.06 -4.25 7.59
CA GLU A 267 17.78 -5.51 6.90
C GLU A 267 16.36 -5.97 7.24
N VAL A 268 15.57 -6.23 6.20
CA VAL A 268 14.17 -6.65 6.33
C VAL A 268 13.91 -7.99 5.67
N PHE A 269 14.82 -8.44 4.81
CA PHE A 269 14.77 -9.76 4.19
C PHE A 269 16.19 -10.31 4.04
N LYS A 270 16.36 -11.60 4.28
CA LYS A 270 17.62 -12.32 4.11
C LYS A 270 17.36 -13.74 3.62
N GLY A 271 17.89 -14.07 2.46
CA GLY A 271 18.03 -15.43 1.94
C GLY A 271 19.45 -15.96 2.13
N LYS A 272 19.83 -16.98 1.36
CA LYS A 272 21.17 -17.57 1.40
C LYS A 272 22.22 -16.61 0.83
N ASN A 273 21.98 -16.09 -0.38
CA ASN A 273 22.89 -15.17 -1.08
C ASN A 273 22.20 -13.85 -1.45
N THR A 274 21.06 -13.57 -0.81
CA THR A 274 20.18 -12.46 -1.14
C THR A 274 19.80 -11.70 0.12
N TYR A 275 19.61 -10.39 0.00
CA TYR A 275 19.05 -9.60 1.09
C TYR A 275 18.36 -8.35 0.55
N THR A 276 17.41 -7.84 1.33
CA THR A 276 16.79 -6.53 1.11
C THR A 276 16.97 -5.68 2.34
N LYS A 277 17.37 -4.44 2.13
CA LYS A 277 17.53 -3.44 3.18
C LYS A 277 16.69 -2.21 2.88
N LEU A 278 16.04 -1.69 3.91
CA LEU A 278 15.40 -0.38 3.87
C LEU A 278 16.42 0.72 4.13
N LEU A 279 16.19 1.88 3.52
CA LEU A 279 16.98 3.10 3.65
C LEU A 279 16.17 4.18 4.39
N GLU A 280 16.82 4.91 5.30
CA GLU A 280 16.23 6.07 5.98
C GLU A 280 17.27 7.11 6.38
N GLY A 281 17.06 8.34 5.97
CA GLY A 281 17.89 9.47 6.37
C GLY A 281 17.58 10.69 5.52
N ASN A 282 17.91 11.89 6.01
CA ASN A 282 17.94 13.12 5.19
C ASN A 282 16.68 13.41 4.36
N GLY A 283 15.51 13.10 4.90
CA GLY A 283 14.24 13.31 4.20
C GLY A 283 14.01 12.39 3.01
N ILE A 284 14.71 11.25 2.94
CA ILE A 284 14.48 10.18 1.95
C ILE A 284 14.26 8.84 2.64
N VAL A 285 13.53 7.97 1.96
CA VAL A 285 13.23 6.60 2.34
C VAL A 285 13.30 5.71 1.12
N GLY A 286 13.61 4.44 1.30
CA GLY A 286 13.70 3.53 0.17
C GLY A 286 14.05 2.12 0.56
N GLU A 287 14.44 1.36 -0.44
CA GLU A 287 14.94 0.00 -0.32
C GLU A 287 15.95 -0.31 -1.42
N TYR A 288 16.79 -1.31 -1.16
CA TYR A 288 17.58 -1.95 -2.20
C TYR A 288 17.67 -3.44 -1.96
N THR A 289 17.71 -4.20 -3.04
CA THR A 289 17.80 -5.67 -3.05
C THR A 289 19.11 -6.10 -3.67
N VAL A 290 19.76 -7.07 -3.04
CA VAL A 290 21.07 -7.60 -3.45
C VAL A 290 20.97 -9.10 -3.73
N LEU A 291 21.66 -9.53 -4.79
CA LEU A 291 21.93 -10.92 -5.14
C LEU A 291 23.43 -11.07 -5.40
N ASN A 292 24.10 -12.03 -4.76
CA ASN A 292 25.52 -12.33 -5.00
C ASN A 292 26.42 -11.07 -4.92
N ASN A 293 26.21 -10.24 -3.89
CA ASN A 293 26.89 -8.95 -3.67
C ASN A 293 26.68 -7.88 -4.76
N ASN A 294 25.71 -8.06 -5.66
CA ASN A 294 25.31 -7.06 -6.65
C ASN A 294 23.92 -6.51 -6.32
N THR A 295 23.78 -5.18 -6.27
CA THR A 295 22.47 -4.53 -6.16
C THR A 295 21.69 -4.73 -7.44
N ILE A 296 20.60 -5.49 -7.38
CA ILE A 296 19.74 -5.78 -8.54
C ILE A 296 18.57 -4.79 -8.67
N HIS A 297 18.20 -4.14 -7.57
CA HIS A 297 17.13 -3.15 -7.52
C HIS A 297 17.41 -2.11 -6.43
N LEU A 298 17.12 -0.85 -6.73
CA LEU A 298 17.16 0.29 -5.82
C LEU A 298 15.90 1.14 -6.08
N MET A 299 15.16 1.45 -5.02
CA MET A 299 14.03 2.36 -5.06
C MET A 299 14.14 3.34 -3.89
N VAL A 300 14.24 4.63 -4.17
CA VAL A 300 14.37 5.68 -3.16
C VAL A 300 13.42 6.81 -3.49
N THR A 301 12.66 7.27 -2.51
CA THR A 301 11.72 8.38 -2.65
C THR A 301 11.99 9.43 -1.58
N ARG A 302 11.53 10.65 -1.83
CA ARG A 302 11.40 11.66 -0.79
C ARG A 302 10.44 11.18 0.30
N ALA A 303 10.80 11.43 1.55
CA ALA A 303 10.02 11.07 2.72
C ALA A 303 9.00 12.18 3.04
N GLU A 304 7.98 12.33 2.20
CA GLU A 304 6.84 13.20 2.53
C GLU A 304 5.69 12.35 3.10
N LYS A 305 5.05 12.85 4.15
CA LYS A 305 3.79 12.24 4.60
C LYS A 305 2.74 12.58 3.55
N PRO A 306 2.17 11.60 2.84
CA PRO A 306 1.41 11.87 1.63
C PRO A 306 0.16 12.70 1.91
N PHE A 307 -0.39 12.64 3.13
CA PHE A 307 -1.52 13.44 3.54
C PHE A 307 -1.36 13.83 5.00
N ALA A 308 -1.08 15.10 5.27
CA ALA A 308 -1.14 15.63 6.63
C ALA A 308 -2.53 15.35 7.20
N LYS A 309 -2.62 14.88 8.46
CA LYS A 309 -3.89 14.93 9.19
C LYS A 309 -4.36 16.38 9.11
N PRO A 310 -5.56 16.69 8.60
CA PRO A 310 -6.05 18.06 8.62
C PRO A 310 -5.92 18.56 10.07
N LYS A 311 -5.07 19.58 10.27
CA LYS A 311 -4.96 20.27 11.55
C LYS A 311 -6.30 20.97 11.73
N HIS A 312 -7.14 20.40 12.59
CA HIS A 312 -8.50 20.84 12.88
C HIS A 312 -9.46 20.77 11.68
N TYR A 313 -10.45 19.87 11.77
CA TYR A 313 -11.78 20.28 11.38
C TYR A 313 -12.15 21.46 12.28
N ILE A 314 -11.98 22.69 11.83
CA ILE A 314 -12.78 23.79 12.37
C ILE A 314 -14.19 23.51 11.87
N THR A 315 -14.90 22.59 12.53
CA THR A 315 -16.34 22.73 12.62
C THR A 315 -16.53 24.05 13.37
N SER A 316 -16.94 25.09 12.64
CA SER A 316 -17.43 26.33 13.24
C SER A 316 -18.33 25.97 14.45
N PRO A 317 -18.21 26.62 15.61
CA PRO A 317 -19.04 26.34 16.79
C PRO A 317 -20.54 26.28 16.46
N ALA A 318 -20.99 27.05 15.47
CA ALA A 318 -22.38 27.04 14.97
C ALA A 318 -22.82 25.68 14.39
N ARG A 319 -21.92 24.93 13.72
CA ARG A 319 -22.24 23.60 13.17
C ARG A 319 -22.16 22.48 14.20
N ILE A 320 -21.56 22.72 15.37
CA ILE A 320 -21.54 21.76 16.48
C ILE A 320 -22.89 21.81 17.21
N SER A 321 -23.44 23.00 17.46
CA SER A 321 -24.75 23.12 18.11
C SER A 321 -25.86 22.52 17.23
N GLU A 322 -25.89 22.82 15.93
CA GLU A 322 -26.87 22.25 15.00
C GLU A 322 -26.78 20.71 14.92
N ARG A 323 -25.57 20.16 15.02
CA ARG A 323 -25.34 18.70 14.92
C ARG A 323 -25.65 17.98 16.23
N GLU A 324 -25.36 18.58 17.38
CA GLU A 324 -25.78 18.07 18.68
C GLU A 324 -27.28 18.20 18.90
N GLU A 325 -27.89 19.25 18.35
CA GLU A 325 -29.32 19.47 18.37
C GLU A 325 -30.02 18.47 17.45
N ALA A 326 -29.53 18.23 16.23
CA ALA A 326 -30.04 17.18 15.34
C ALA A 326 -29.91 15.76 15.93
N VAL A 327 -28.82 15.47 16.65
CA VAL A 327 -28.64 14.18 17.34
C VAL A 327 -29.56 14.08 18.56
N ARG A 328 -29.76 15.16 19.33
CA ARG A 328 -30.73 15.20 20.44
C ARG A 328 -32.17 15.09 19.93
N GLU A 329 -32.50 15.74 18.82
CA GLU A 329 -33.78 15.68 18.12
C GLU A 329 -34.05 14.24 17.65
N TYR A 330 -33.08 13.61 17.00
CA TYR A 330 -33.15 12.21 16.56
C TYR A 330 -33.37 11.25 17.73
N LEU A 331 -32.66 11.45 18.85
CA LEU A 331 -32.84 10.65 20.06
C LEU A 331 -34.18 10.91 20.75
N ARG A 332 -34.72 12.13 20.70
CA ARG A 332 -36.07 12.47 21.16
C ARG A 332 -37.15 11.83 20.28
N MET A 333 -36.99 11.88 18.96
CA MET A 333 -37.88 11.25 17.98
C MET A 333 -37.87 9.72 18.12
N ALA A 334 -36.70 9.11 18.29
CA ALA A 334 -36.54 7.67 18.51
C ALA A 334 -37.21 7.20 19.81
N ARG A 335 -37.24 8.05 20.85
CA ARG A 335 -37.98 7.77 22.11
C ARG A 335 -39.50 7.91 21.94
N ARG A 336 -39.98 8.69 20.97
CA ARG A 336 -41.42 8.92 20.70
C ARG A 336 -42.06 7.91 19.72
N ARG A 337 -41.31 6.91 19.23
CA ARG A 337 -41.79 5.89 18.27
C ARG A 337 -42.38 6.44 16.95
N GLU A 338 -42.05 7.67 16.57
CA GLU A 338 -42.41 8.19 15.25
C GLU A 338 -41.36 7.78 14.22
N LYS A 339 -41.79 7.11 13.14
CA LYS A 339 -40.91 6.69 12.05
C LYS A 339 -40.53 7.91 11.18
N PRO A 340 -39.24 8.17 10.90
CA PRO A 340 -38.89 9.24 9.97
C PRO A 340 -39.21 8.85 8.53
N ARG A 341 -39.92 9.74 7.81
CA ARG A 341 -39.98 9.75 6.34
C ARG A 341 -38.72 10.46 5.80
N SER A 342 -38.10 9.85 4.78
CA SER A 342 -36.91 10.27 4.03
C SER A 342 -35.58 10.27 4.81
N LEU A 343 -34.69 9.35 4.45
CA LEU A 343 -33.37 9.13 5.04
C LEU A 343 -32.31 9.67 4.06
N THR A 344 -31.92 10.93 4.21
CA THR A 344 -30.71 11.46 3.56
C THR A 344 -29.50 11.00 4.36
N TYR A 345 -28.56 10.39 3.64
CA TYR A 345 -27.35 9.73 4.10
C TYR A 345 -26.55 10.59 5.10
N ILE A 346 -26.49 10.18 6.38
CA ILE A 346 -25.57 10.78 7.36
C ILE A 346 -24.25 10.00 7.30
N PRO A 347 -23.15 10.60 6.83
CA PRO A 347 -21.86 9.92 6.81
C PRO A 347 -21.38 9.69 8.24
N THR A 348 -21.22 8.42 8.61
CA THR A 348 -20.62 7.98 9.88
C THR A 348 -19.13 8.30 9.91
N PHE A 349 -18.79 9.56 10.17
CA PHE A 349 -17.45 9.95 10.57
C PHE A 349 -17.21 9.57 12.03
N SER A 350 -16.06 8.97 12.29
CA SER A 350 -15.62 8.54 13.62
C SER A 350 -15.56 9.73 14.58
N ILE A 351 -16.60 9.85 15.42
CA ILE A 351 -16.55 10.67 16.63
C ILE A 351 -15.58 9.98 17.60
N LYS A 352 -14.32 10.43 17.60
CA LYS A 352 -13.45 10.31 18.76
C LYS A 352 -13.90 11.36 19.80
N HIS A 353 -15.03 11.13 20.44
CA HIS A 353 -15.30 11.72 21.75
C HIS A 353 -15.29 10.59 22.77
N THR A 354 -14.54 10.87 23.83
CA THR A 354 -14.42 10.19 25.12
C THR A 354 -15.79 9.94 25.75
N LEU A 355 -16.53 8.96 25.23
CA LEU A 355 -17.58 8.29 25.98
C LEU A 355 -16.94 7.08 26.68
N PRO A 356 -17.25 6.82 27.96
CA PRO A 356 -16.79 5.62 28.63
C PRO A 356 -17.29 4.41 27.83
N VAL A 357 -16.37 3.72 27.16
CA VAL A 357 -16.67 2.48 26.45
C VAL A 357 -17.16 1.51 27.50
N ASP A 358 -18.44 1.13 27.43
CA ASP A 358 -19.00 0.13 28.33
C ASP A 358 -18.18 -1.16 28.17
N ARG A 359 -17.37 -1.49 29.19
CA ARG A 359 -16.48 -2.67 29.21
C ARG A 359 -17.25 -3.96 28.88
N ARG A 360 -18.57 -4.02 29.15
CA ARG A 360 -19.42 -5.16 28.83
C ARG A 360 -19.71 -5.27 27.33
N VAL A 361 -19.84 -4.14 26.65
CA VAL A 361 -20.00 -4.08 25.19
C VAL A 361 -18.74 -4.56 24.50
N GLU A 362 -17.58 -4.10 24.96
CA GLU A 362 -16.28 -4.52 24.44
C GLU A 362 -16.02 -6.01 24.67
N LYS A 363 -16.24 -6.51 25.89
CA LYS A 363 -16.09 -7.94 26.21
C LYS A 363 -17.00 -8.85 25.38
N THR A 364 -18.25 -8.45 25.14
CA THR A 364 -19.18 -9.28 24.34
C THR A 364 -18.89 -9.21 22.85
N LEU A 365 -18.39 -8.08 22.34
CA LEU A 365 -17.90 -7.99 20.96
C LEU A 365 -16.64 -8.84 20.78
N TYR A 366 -15.68 -8.74 21.70
CA TYR A 366 -14.43 -9.50 21.69
C TYR A 366 -14.69 -11.00 21.61
N LYS A 367 -15.58 -11.54 22.47
CA LYS A 367 -15.96 -12.97 22.43
C LYS A 367 -16.52 -13.40 21.06
N VAL A 368 -17.36 -12.56 20.44
CA VAL A 368 -17.92 -12.84 19.11
C VAL A 368 -16.82 -12.83 18.05
N LEU A 369 -15.93 -11.84 18.08
CA LEU A 369 -14.81 -11.76 17.14
C LEU A 369 -13.86 -12.95 17.32
N GLU A 370 -13.50 -13.30 18.56
CA GLU A 370 -12.62 -14.43 18.87
C GLU A 370 -13.20 -15.76 18.37
N THR A 371 -14.52 -15.95 18.48
CA THR A 371 -15.22 -17.13 17.96
C THR A 371 -15.09 -17.27 16.43
N LEU A 372 -14.95 -16.14 15.72
CA LEU A 372 -14.81 -16.10 14.26
C LEU A 372 -13.34 -16.19 13.79
N LYS A 373 -12.37 -16.28 14.71
CA LYS A 373 -10.94 -16.24 14.39
C LYS A 373 -10.49 -17.44 13.56
N GLU A 374 -10.97 -18.63 13.88
CA GLU A 374 -10.45 -19.86 13.26
C GLU A 374 -11.11 -20.17 11.92
N LYS A 375 -12.42 -19.93 11.81
CA LYS A 375 -13.18 -20.28 10.62
C LYS A 375 -14.43 -19.40 10.46
N PRO A 376 -14.94 -19.25 9.23
CA PRO A 376 -16.27 -18.72 9.00
C PRO A 376 -17.31 -19.53 9.76
N LEU A 377 -18.23 -18.89 10.49
CA LEU A 377 -19.32 -19.57 11.22
C LEU A 377 -20.69 -19.05 10.81
N THR A 378 -21.66 -19.94 10.71
CA THR A 378 -23.08 -19.60 10.56
C THR A 378 -23.64 -19.05 11.87
N TRP A 379 -24.80 -18.40 11.82
CA TRP A 379 -25.45 -17.88 13.02
C TRP A 379 -25.68 -18.98 14.09
N ALA A 380 -26.12 -20.17 13.67
CA ALA A 380 -26.42 -21.28 14.58
C ALA A 380 -25.14 -21.76 15.32
N GLU A 381 -24.04 -21.95 14.60
CA GLU A 381 -22.77 -22.39 15.19
C GLU A 381 -22.20 -21.34 16.16
N ILE A 382 -22.37 -20.03 15.88
CA ILE A 382 -21.94 -18.97 16.80
C ILE A 382 -22.76 -19.01 18.09
N VAL A 383 -24.08 -19.19 17.98
CA VAL A 383 -24.98 -19.29 19.13
C VAL A 383 -24.65 -20.51 19.98
N GLU A 384 -24.36 -21.64 19.35
CA GLU A 384 -23.93 -22.87 20.02
C GLU A 384 -22.58 -22.68 20.74
N THR A 385 -21.58 -22.11 20.05
CA THR A 385 -20.24 -21.90 20.62
C THR A 385 -20.24 -20.92 21.80
N LEU A 386 -21.10 -19.90 21.74
CA LEU A 386 -21.24 -18.87 22.79
C LEU A 386 -22.40 -19.15 23.74
N ALA A 387 -22.97 -20.36 23.70
CA ALA A 387 -24.02 -20.77 24.60
C ALA A 387 -23.61 -20.51 26.06
N HIS A 388 -24.56 -20.02 26.87
CA HIS A 388 -24.37 -19.66 28.27
C HIS A 388 -23.39 -18.50 28.56
N LYS A 389 -22.64 -18.00 27.56
CA LYS A 389 -21.70 -16.87 27.71
C LYS A 389 -22.28 -15.54 27.21
N VAL A 390 -23.09 -15.58 26.15
CA VAL A 390 -23.69 -14.40 25.51
C VAL A 390 -25.10 -14.76 25.01
N SER A 391 -26.10 -13.91 25.27
CA SER A 391 -27.47 -14.18 24.79
C SER A 391 -27.58 -14.07 23.26
N PRO A 392 -28.45 -14.86 22.59
CA PRO A 392 -28.62 -14.79 21.14
C PRO A 392 -28.95 -13.39 20.61
N ALA A 393 -29.78 -12.63 21.33
CA ALA A 393 -30.08 -11.23 20.99
C ALA A 393 -28.83 -10.33 21.03
N THR A 394 -27.95 -10.56 22.02
CA THR A 394 -26.67 -9.83 22.10
C THR A 394 -25.74 -10.25 20.96
N ILE A 395 -25.64 -11.54 20.64
CA ILE A 395 -24.85 -12.04 19.50
C ILE A 395 -25.30 -11.36 18.21
N SER A 396 -26.61 -11.37 17.89
CA SER A 396 -27.14 -10.73 16.69
C SER A 396 -26.83 -9.22 16.64
N ARG A 397 -26.94 -8.52 17.78
CA ARG A 397 -26.56 -7.11 17.87
C ARG A 397 -25.06 -6.89 17.64
N ARG A 398 -24.20 -7.76 18.17
CA ARG A 398 -22.73 -7.68 17.97
C ARG A 398 -22.32 -8.01 16.56
N LEU A 399 -22.94 -9.00 15.91
CA LEU A 399 -22.72 -9.30 14.50
C LEU A 399 -23.12 -8.11 13.62
N LYS A 400 -24.29 -7.51 13.86
CA LYS A 400 -24.73 -6.30 13.14
C LYS A 400 -23.75 -5.14 13.34
N ASN A 401 -23.34 -4.89 14.58
CA ASN A 401 -22.36 -3.84 14.88
C ASN A 401 -21.00 -4.11 14.24
N GLY A 402 -20.51 -5.35 14.29
CA GLY A 402 -19.26 -5.77 13.68
C GLY A 402 -19.29 -5.60 12.16
N ILE A 403 -20.41 -5.92 11.51
CA ILE A 403 -20.60 -5.67 10.07
C ILE A 403 -20.58 -4.17 9.78
N ASN A 404 -21.35 -3.38 10.51
CA ASN A 404 -21.42 -1.92 10.32
C ASN A 404 -20.06 -1.23 10.55
N GLN A 405 -19.22 -1.79 11.42
CA GLN A 405 -17.87 -1.29 11.69
C GLN A 405 -16.82 -1.85 10.73
N GLY A 406 -17.21 -2.78 9.84
CA GLY A 406 -16.31 -3.44 8.91
C GLY A 406 -15.35 -4.44 9.57
N LEU A 407 -15.68 -4.96 10.75
CA LEU A 407 -14.92 -5.98 11.50
C LEU A 407 -15.32 -7.41 11.11
N ILE A 408 -16.54 -7.57 10.58
CA ILE A 408 -17.12 -8.85 10.19
C ILE A 408 -17.70 -8.70 8.78
N ALA A 409 -17.45 -9.66 7.91
CA ALA A 409 -18.09 -9.78 6.61
C ALA A 409 -19.06 -10.96 6.60
N LYS A 410 -20.18 -10.83 5.87
CA LYS A 410 -21.00 -11.98 5.49
C LYS A 410 -20.41 -12.59 4.22
N THR A 411 -20.11 -13.88 4.28
CA THR A 411 -19.57 -14.63 3.14
C THR A 411 -20.42 -15.88 2.91
N LEU A 412 -20.36 -16.46 1.72
CA LEU A 412 -20.96 -17.76 1.44
C LEU A 412 -19.89 -18.84 1.64
N ARG A 413 -20.24 -19.92 2.35
CA ARG A 413 -19.43 -21.13 2.41
C ARG A 413 -19.49 -21.87 1.07
N GLU A 414 -18.61 -22.85 0.88
CA GLU A 414 -18.58 -23.71 -0.32
C GLU A 414 -19.91 -24.46 -0.52
N ASN A 415 -20.64 -24.73 0.56
CA ASN A 415 -21.99 -25.32 0.52
C ASN A 415 -23.14 -24.29 0.33
N GLY A 416 -22.83 -23.05 -0.03
CA GLY A 416 -23.81 -21.99 -0.30
C GLY A 416 -24.47 -21.37 0.95
N LYS A 417 -24.17 -21.84 2.17
CA LYS A 417 -24.75 -21.26 3.39
C LYS A 417 -24.07 -19.94 3.76
N PRO A 418 -24.84 -18.91 4.19
CA PRO A 418 -24.26 -17.66 4.67
C PRO A 418 -23.54 -17.87 6.01
N ALA A 419 -22.32 -17.41 6.08
CA ALA A 419 -21.46 -17.42 7.25
C ALA A 419 -20.92 -16.02 7.54
N TYR A 420 -20.50 -15.81 8.78
CA TYR A 420 -19.81 -14.63 9.24
C TYR A 420 -18.32 -14.94 9.32
N THR A 421 -17.49 -14.00 8.88
CA THR A 421 -16.03 -14.13 8.83
C THR A 421 -15.40 -12.84 9.33
N LEU A 422 -14.27 -12.93 10.03
CA LEU A 422 -13.50 -11.74 10.38
C LEU A 422 -12.93 -11.07 9.14
N THR A 423 -13.01 -9.75 9.10
CA THR A 423 -12.24 -8.95 8.15
C THR A 423 -10.83 -8.76 8.67
N ALA A 424 -9.92 -8.27 7.81
CA ALA A 424 -8.59 -7.86 8.26
C ALA A 424 -8.64 -6.83 9.41
N LYS A 425 -9.61 -5.90 9.39
CA LYS A 425 -9.84 -4.95 10.49
C LYS A 425 -10.33 -5.63 11.77
N GLY A 426 -11.13 -6.68 11.65
CA GLY A 426 -11.56 -7.51 12.78
C GLY A 426 -10.39 -8.23 13.43
N GLU A 427 -9.52 -8.86 12.64
CA GLU A 427 -8.31 -9.54 13.14
C GLU A 427 -7.33 -8.58 13.80
N ALA A 428 -7.02 -7.45 13.15
CA ALA A 428 -6.10 -6.45 13.71
C ALA A 428 -6.60 -5.86 15.05
N LEU A 429 -7.92 -5.75 15.23
CA LEU A 429 -8.50 -5.35 16.51
C LEU A 429 -8.31 -6.41 17.58
N LEU A 430 -8.50 -7.70 17.25
CA LEU A 430 -8.28 -8.81 18.19
C LEU A 430 -6.83 -8.88 18.65
N GLU A 431 -5.87 -8.76 17.73
CA GLU A 431 -4.44 -8.77 18.06
C GLU A 431 -4.09 -7.66 19.06
N LYS A 432 -4.56 -6.44 18.79
CA LYS A 432 -4.35 -5.28 19.68
C LYS A 432 -4.97 -5.44 21.07
N LEU A 433 -6.07 -6.17 21.18
CA LEU A 433 -6.72 -6.43 22.47
C LEU A 433 -5.95 -7.47 23.28
N LYS A 434 -5.31 -8.45 22.63
CA LYS A 434 -4.47 -9.46 23.28
C LYS A 434 -3.16 -8.89 23.82
N GLU A 435 -2.59 -7.86 23.18
CA GLU A 435 -1.37 -7.18 23.66
C GLU A 435 -1.59 -6.33 24.93
N LYS A 436 -2.85 -6.11 25.34
CA LYS A 436 -3.22 -5.28 26.50
C LYS A 436 -3.65 -6.08 27.73
N GLU A 437 -3.82 -7.39 27.57
CA GLU A 437 -4.01 -8.35 28.67
C GLU A 437 -2.63 -8.84 29.14
#